data_AF-A0A2D5IQ05-F1
#
_entry.id   AF-A0A2D5IQ05-F1
#
_cell.length_a   1.000
_cell.length_b   1.000
_cell.length_c   1.000
_cell.angle_alpha   90.00
_cell.angle_beta   90.00
_cell.angle_gamma   90.00
#
_symmetry.space_group_name_H-M   'P 1'
#
loop_
_entity.id
_entity.type
_entity.pdbx_description
1 polymer ?
#
loop_
_entity_poly.entity_id
_entity_poly.type
_entity_poly.pdbx_seq_one_letter_code
_entity_poly.pdbx_strand_id
1 'polypeptide(L)'
;MNHPAWQIGHLALAADIAALELGGEQTFPPEWAERFFPGAPITAEVADYPSMTELVDQLAAQHARVAALLPNATEAQLAAPCQMEMLHRRFSKVGDFIAYIMTGHEGVHVGQIASWRREMGIPREDL
;
A
#
# COMPACT_ATOMS: atom_id res chain seq x y z
N MET A 1 -2.68 11.78 13.62
CA MET A 1 -2.87 10.72 12.59
C MET A 1 -2.53 11.30 11.23
N ASN A 2 -2.12 10.46 10.28
CA ASN A 2 -1.87 10.90 8.90
C ASN A 2 -3.17 11.21 8.16
N HIS A 3 -3.08 12.02 7.11
CA HIS A 3 -4.21 12.36 6.24
C HIS A 3 -4.79 11.08 5.59
N PRO A 4 -6.11 10.86 5.58
CA PRO A 4 -6.71 9.61 5.07
C PRO A 4 -6.41 9.36 3.59
N ALA A 5 -6.35 10.40 2.75
CA ALA A 5 -5.97 10.25 1.34
C ALA A 5 -4.52 9.76 1.18
N TRP A 6 -3.60 10.26 2.03
CA TRP A 6 -2.22 9.77 2.05
C TRP A 6 -2.16 8.29 2.42
N GLN A 7 -2.96 7.86 3.40
CA GLN A 7 -3.01 6.48 3.86
C GLN A 7 -3.47 5.53 2.75
N ILE A 8 -4.51 5.88 2.00
CA ILE A 8 -5.03 5.04 0.91
C ILE A 8 -4.01 4.96 -0.24
N GLY A 9 -3.45 6.09 -0.65
CA GLY A 9 -2.41 6.08 -1.70
C GLY A 9 -1.13 5.37 -1.27
N HIS A 10 -0.75 5.46 0.01
CA HIS A 10 0.37 4.71 0.58
C HIS A 10 0.14 3.19 0.54
N LEU A 11 -1.08 2.74 0.87
CA LEU A 11 -1.46 1.34 0.74
C LEU A 11 -1.43 0.87 -0.72
N ALA A 12 -1.90 1.69 -1.64
CA ALA A 12 -1.87 1.37 -3.06
C ALA A 12 -0.43 1.23 -3.58
N LEU A 13 0.47 2.14 -3.19
CA LEU A 13 1.90 2.03 -3.51
C LEU A 13 2.53 0.78 -2.88
N ALA A 14 2.20 0.47 -1.62
CA ALA A 14 2.72 -0.72 -0.94
C ALA A 14 2.28 -2.02 -1.65
N ALA A 15 1.03 -2.10 -2.10
CA ALA A 15 0.51 -3.23 -2.86
C ALA A 15 1.15 -3.35 -4.26
N ASP A 16 1.45 -2.22 -4.93
CA ASP A 16 2.20 -2.23 -6.20
C ASP A 16 3.63 -2.76 -6.00
N ILE A 17 4.31 -2.35 -4.92
CA ILE A 17 5.64 -2.87 -4.56
C ILE A 17 5.57 -4.36 -4.22
N ALA A 18 4.50 -4.82 -3.56
CA ALA A 18 4.27 -6.25 -3.33
C ALA A 18 4.12 -7.02 -4.65
N ALA A 19 3.38 -6.47 -5.62
CA ALA A 19 3.28 -7.07 -6.96
C ALA A 19 4.63 -7.09 -7.69
N LEU A 20 5.45 -6.03 -7.56
CA LEU A 20 6.80 -5.97 -8.12
C LEU A 20 7.71 -7.06 -7.55
N GLU A 21 7.75 -7.23 -6.23
CA GLU A 21 8.55 -8.25 -5.54
C GLU A 21 8.09 -9.68 -5.89
N LEU A 22 6.83 -9.86 -6.30
CA LEU A 22 6.30 -11.11 -6.85
C LEU A 22 6.64 -11.32 -8.34
N GLY A 23 7.40 -10.42 -8.95
CA GLY A 23 7.85 -10.49 -10.35
C GLY A 23 6.93 -9.80 -11.36
N GLY A 24 5.95 -9.01 -10.90
CA GLY A 24 5.16 -8.13 -11.76
C GLY A 24 5.92 -6.85 -12.15
N GLU A 25 5.37 -6.09 -13.10
CA GLU A 25 5.91 -4.76 -13.45
C GLU A 25 5.45 -3.69 -12.46
N GLN A 26 6.09 -2.52 -12.43
CA GLN A 26 5.56 -1.39 -11.66
C GLN A 26 4.43 -0.71 -12.46
N THR A 27 3.27 -0.50 -11.83
CA THR A 27 2.11 0.13 -12.50
C THR A 27 1.51 1.29 -11.71
N PHE A 28 2.03 1.55 -10.51
CA PHE A 28 1.66 2.72 -9.75
C PHE A 28 2.06 4.01 -10.50
N PRO A 29 1.18 5.03 -10.59
CA PRO A 29 1.49 6.29 -11.29
C PRO A 29 2.81 6.89 -10.78
N PRO A 30 3.85 7.01 -11.64
CA PRO A 30 5.15 7.51 -11.22
C PRO A 30 5.10 8.91 -10.59
N GLU A 31 4.21 9.77 -11.10
CA GLU A 31 3.96 11.12 -10.59
C GLU A 31 3.39 11.15 -9.17
N TRP A 32 2.83 10.03 -8.69
CA TRP A 32 2.30 9.90 -7.34
C TRP A 32 3.30 9.26 -6.36
N ALA A 33 4.29 8.53 -6.87
CA ALA A 33 5.13 7.66 -6.06
C ALA A 33 5.84 8.43 -4.93
N GLU A 34 6.41 9.61 -5.23
CA GLU A 34 7.07 10.45 -4.22
C GLU A 34 6.11 10.93 -3.12
N ARG A 35 4.84 11.23 -3.46
CA ARG A 35 3.84 11.72 -2.49
C ARG A 35 3.48 10.65 -1.47
N PHE A 36 3.39 9.39 -1.89
CA PHE A 36 2.92 8.28 -1.06
C PHE A 36 4.04 7.42 -0.47
N PHE A 37 5.30 7.76 -0.77
CA PHE A 37 6.44 7.06 -0.23
C PHE A 37 6.60 7.32 1.29
N PRO A 38 7.03 6.32 2.08
CA PRO A 38 7.33 6.53 3.49
C PRO A 38 8.32 7.68 3.72
N GLY A 39 7.94 8.65 4.55
CA GLY A 39 8.78 9.81 4.88
C GLY A 39 8.51 11.04 4.00
N ALA A 40 7.65 10.95 2.99
CA ALA A 40 7.15 12.13 2.28
C ALA A 40 6.39 13.07 3.23
N PRO A 41 6.49 14.41 3.06
CA PRO A 41 5.68 15.35 3.81
C PRO A 41 4.18 15.12 3.61
N ILE A 42 3.45 14.95 4.71
CA ILE A 42 1.99 14.78 4.71
C ILE A 42 1.36 16.14 5.00
N THR A 43 0.55 16.63 4.07
CA THR A 43 -0.14 17.91 4.16
C THR A 43 -1.60 17.72 4.55
N ALA A 44 -2.22 18.76 5.11
CA ALA A 44 -3.65 18.78 5.42
C ALA A 44 -4.52 19.20 4.22
N GLU A 45 -3.90 19.72 3.15
CA GLU A 45 -4.59 20.27 1.98
C GLU A 45 -5.14 19.14 1.11
N VAL A 46 -6.46 19.09 0.90
CA VAL A 46 -7.10 18.03 0.10
C VAL A 46 -6.63 18.06 -1.36
N ALA A 47 -6.37 19.24 -1.91
CA ALA A 47 -5.93 19.43 -3.29
C ALA A 47 -4.52 18.88 -3.59
N ASP A 48 -3.76 18.51 -2.56
CA ASP A 48 -2.45 17.89 -2.70
C ASP A 48 -2.51 16.39 -3.03
N TYR A 49 -3.70 15.79 -2.98
CA TYR A 49 -3.93 14.38 -3.21
C TYR A 49 -4.86 14.16 -4.42
N PRO A 50 -4.73 13.02 -5.13
CA PRO A 50 -5.74 12.57 -6.07
C PRO A 50 -7.10 12.41 -5.38
N SER A 51 -8.17 12.34 -6.19
CA SER A 51 -9.51 12.16 -5.66
C SER A 51 -9.65 10.84 -4.91
N MET A 52 -10.63 10.77 -4.01
CA MET A 52 -10.96 9.54 -3.27
C MET A 52 -11.14 8.35 -4.21
N THR A 53 -11.94 8.54 -5.27
CA THR A 53 -12.23 7.49 -6.25
C THR A 53 -10.97 7.00 -6.92
N GLU A 54 -10.11 7.90 -7.41
CA GLU A 54 -8.84 7.54 -8.02
C GLU A 54 -7.94 6.74 -7.07
N LEU A 55 -7.88 7.12 -5.79
CA LEU A 55 -7.08 6.42 -4.78
C LEU A 55 -7.61 5.02 -4.46
N VAL A 56 -8.94 4.86 -4.33
CA VAL A 56 -9.55 3.57 -4.04
C VAL A 56 -9.49 2.64 -5.25
N ASP A 57 -9.73 3.16 -6.45
CA ASP A 57 -9.60 2.39 -7.68
C ASP A 57 -8.16 1.92 -7.86
N GLN A 58 -7.19 2.78 -7.56
CA GLN A 58 -5.78 2.40 -7.60
C GLN A 58 -5.47 1.33 -6.55
N LEU A 59 -5.93 1.46 -5.31
CA LEU A 59 -5.73 0.44 -4.28
C LEU A 59 -6.32 -0.91 -4.71
N ALA A 60 -7.56 -0.91 -5.20
CA ALA A 60 -8.23 -2.11 -5.67
C ALA A 60 -7.50 -2.77 -6.84
N ALA A 61 -7.01 -1.97 -7.79
CA ALA A 61 -6.20 -2.47 -8.90
C ALA A 61 -4.91 -3.15 -8.42
N GLN A 62 -4.19 -2.55 -7.47
CA GLN A 62 -2.96 -3.12 -6.95
C GLN A 62 -3.19 -4.39 -6.12
N HIS A 63 -4.26 -4.42 -5.31
CA HIS A 63 -4.68 -5.64 -4.62
C HIS A 63 -5.02 -6.77 -5.60
N ALA A 64 -5.75 -6.48 -6.68
CA ALA A 64 -6.08 -7.46 -7.70
C ALA A 64 -4.82 -8.05 -8.36
N ARG A 65 -3.79 -7.22 -8.59
CA ARG A 65 -2.51 -7.67 -9.12
C ARG A 65 -1.78 -8.61 -8.16
N VAL A 66 -1.69 -8.26 -6.87
CA VAL A 66 -1.10 -9.14 -5.85
C VAL A 66 -1.87 -10.47 -5.78
N ALA A 67 -3.19 -10.42 -5.78
CA ALA A 67 -4.05 -11.61 -5.73
C ALA A 67 -3.89 -12.53 -6.96
N ALA A 68 -3.57 -11.96 -8.14
CA ALA A 68 -3.30 -12.73 -9.35
C ALA A 68 -1.88 -13.35 -9.38
N LEU A 69 -0.88 -12.64 -8.84
CA LEU A 69 0.53 -13.06 -8.86
C LEU A 69 0.85 -14.08 -7.76
N LEU A 70 0.38 -13.84 -6.53
CA LEU A 70 0.77 -14.63 -5.35
C LEU A 70 0.51 -16.14 -5.48
N PRO A 71 -0.62 -16.63 -6.04
CA PRO A 71 -0.85 -18.07 -6.19
C PRO A 71 0.13 -18.78 -7.12
N ASN A 72 0.79 -18.02 -8.01
CA ASN A 72 1.75 -18.53 -8.99
C ASN A 72 3.20 -18.36 -8.52
N ALA A 73 3.43 -17.73 -7.36
CA ALA A 73 4.77 -17.54 -6.81
C ALA A 73 5.36 -18.88 -6.37
N THR A 74 6.55 -19.18 -6.86
CA THR A 74 7.30 -20.39 -6.46
C THR A 74 7.92 -20.22 -5.07
N GLU A 75 8.17 -21.34 -4.39
CA GLU A 75 8.90 -21.34 -3.11
C GLU A 75 10.28 -20.64 -3.24
N ALA A 76 10.97 -20.86 -4.37
CA ALA A 76 12.26 -20.22 -4.64
C ALA A 76 12.14 -18.69 -4.75
N GLN A 77 11.09 -18.17 -5.39
CA GLN A 77 10.82 -16.72 -5.45
C GLN A 77 10.51 -16.17 -4.06
N LEU A 78 9.66 -16.83 -3.28
CA LEU A 78 9.30 -16.37 -1.94
C LEU A 78 10.48 -16.44 -0.96
N ALA A 79 11.42 -17.39 -1.16
CA ALA A 79 12.63 -17.52 -0.35
C ALA A 79 13.78 -16.60 -0.80
N ALA A 80 13.67 -15.95 -1.96
CA ALA A 80 14.69 -15.05 -2.47
C ALA A 80 14.75 -13.75 -1.65
N PRO A 81 15.91 -13.07 -1.61
CA PRO A 81 16.01 -11.73 -1.07
C PRO A 81 15.07 -10.75 -1.78
N CYS A 82 14.50 -9.78 -1.04
CA CYS A 82 13.75 -8.68 -1.67
C CYS A 82 14.63 -7.94 -2.68
N GLN A 83 14.06 -7.55 -3.82
CA GLN A 83 14.76 -6.88 -4.92
C GLN A 83 15.09 -5.43 -4.55
N MET A 84 14.18 -4.74 -3.86
CA MET A 84 14.41 -3.37 -3.41
C MET A 84 15.36 -3.36 -2.20
N GLU A 85 16.48 -2.66 -2.33
CA GLU A 85 17.51 -2.55 -1.28
C GLU A 85 16.94 -2.11 0.09
N MET A 86 15.99 -1.16 0.09
CA MET A 86 15.35 -0.71 1.34
C MET A 86 14.56 -1.83 2.03
N LEU A 87 13.93 -2.71 1.25
CA LEU A 87 13.16 -3.84 1.75
C LEU A 87 14.10 -4.95 2.18
N HIS A 88 15.15 -5.23 1.41
CA HIS A 88 16.16 -6.22 1.74
C HIS A 88 16.78 -5.99 3.13
N ARG A 89 17.01 -4.72 3.49
CA ARG A 89 17.50 -4.32 4.83
C ARG A 89 16.53 -4.63 5.97
N ARG A 90 15.23 -4.76 5.69
CA ARG A 90 14.17 -4.96 6.69
C ARG A 90 13.59 -6.37 6.68
N PHE A 91 13.57 -7.00 5.51
CA PHE A 91 13.02 -8.32 5.21
C PHE A 91 14.04 -9.09 4.39
N SER A 92 14.53 -10.19 4.95
CA SER A 92 15.51 -11.03 4.27
C SER A 92 14.91 -11.84 3.10
N LYS A 93 13.58 -12.00 3.05
CA LYS A 93 12.87 -12.78 2.02
C LYS A 93 11.65 -12.04 1.48
N VAL A 94 11.37 -12.23 0.19
CA VAL A 94 10.15 -11.73 -0.46
C VAL A 94 8.91 -12.19 0.28
N GLY A 95 8.80 -13.48 0.62
CA GLY A 95 7.64 -14.04 1.31
C GLY A 95 7.35 -13.38 2.66
N ASP A 96 8.40 -13.05 3.43
CA ASP A 96 8.26 -12.35 4.73
C ASP A 96 7.73 -10.92 4.53
N PHE A 97 8.24 -10.23 3.50
CA PHE A 97 7.74 -8.91 3.11
C PHE A 97 6.27 -8.95 2.68
N ILE A 98 5.91 -9.86 1.76
CA ILE A 98 4.53 -9.99 1.26
C ILE A 98 3.56 -10.31 2.39
N ALA A 99 3.92 -11.25 3.27
CA ALA A 99 3.09 -11.61 4.41
C ALA A 99 2.87 -10.41 5.33
N TYR A 100 3.90 -9.62 5.63
CA TYR A 100 3.77 -8.45 6.49
C TYR A 100 3.01 -7.30 5.82
N ILE A 101 3.35 -6.96 4.57
CA ILE A 101 2.81 -5.78 3.88
C ILE A 101 1.31 -5.92 3.62
N MET A 102 0.87 -7.12 3.23
CA MET A 102 -0.53 -7.41 2.92
C MET A 102 -1.39 -7.79 4.14
N THR A 103 -0.81 -7.79 5.35
CA THR A 103 -1.56 -8.11 6.58
C THR A 103 -1.34 -7.09 7.69
N GLY A 104 -0.21 -7.16 8.39
CA GLY A 104 0.07 -6.34 9.57
C GLY A 104 0.20 -4.86 9.24
N HIS A 105 0.94 -4.52 8.19
CA HIS A 105 1.06 -3.13 7.72
C HIS A 105 -0.29 -2.59 7.25
N GLU A 106 -0.96 -3.31 6.35
CA GLU A 106 -2.28 -2.93 5.85
C GLU A 106 -3.29 -2.71 6.99
N GLY A 107 -3.37 -3.65 7.93
CA GLY A 107 -4.25 -3.57 9.10
C GLY A 107 -3.99 -2.35 9.98
N VAL A 108 -2.72 -1.92 10.15
CA VAL A 108 -2.38 -0.69 10.89
C VAL A 108 -2.95 0.54 10.19
N HIS A 109 -2.77 0.66 8.88
CA HIS A 109 -3.26 1.82 8.13
C HIS A 109 -4.79 1.85 8.04
N VAL A 110 -5.45 0.70 7.87
CA VAL A 110 -6.92 0.58 7.96
C VAL A 110 -7.41 0.99 9.35
N GLY A 111 -6.69 0.59 10.41
CA GLY A 111 -6.98 1.01 11.79
C GLY A 111 -6.90 2.53 11.97
N GLN A 112 -5.88 3.17 11.39
CA GLN A 112 -5.72 4.63 11.40
C GLN A 112 -6.86 5.34 10.66
N ILE A 113 -7.28 4.84 9.48
CA ILE A 113 -8.44 5.38 8.74
C ILE A 113 -9.72 5.22 9.56
N ALA A 114 -9.92 4.07 10.21
CA ALA A 114 -11.09 3.83 11.05
C ALA A 114 -11.11 4.76 12.28
N SER A 115 -9.96 5.05 12.87
CA SER A 115 -9.82 6.03 13.96
C SER A 115 -10.12 7.44 13.49
N TRP A 116 -9.58 7.86 12.34
CA TRP A 116 -9.89 9.16 11.74
C TRP A 116 -11.39 9.33 11.49
N ARG A 117 -12.06 8.33 10.90
CA ARG A 117 -13.51 8.36 10.67
C ARG A 117 -14.28 8.63 11.97
N ARG A 118 -13.91 7.95 13.07
CA ARG A 118 -14.55 8.12 14.39
C ARG A 118 -14.30 9.51 14.97
N GLU A 119 -13.09 10.04 14.84
CA GLU A 119 -12.75 11.41 15.31
C GLU A 119 -13.52 12.48 14.53
N MET A 120 -13.79 12.25 13.24
CA MET A 120 -14.63 13.13 12.42
C MET A 120 -16.13 12.99 12.69
N GLY A 121 -16.55 12.09 13.58
CA GLY A 121 -17.95 11.86 13.89
C GLY A 121 -18.75 11.19 12.77
N ILE A 122 -18.08 10.55 11.80
CA ILE A 122 -18.74 9.87 10.66
C ILE A 122 -19.18 8.47 11.12
N PRO A 123 -20.49 8.19 11.24
CA PRO A 123 -20.99 6.89 11.65
C PRO A 123 -20.82 5.87 10.51
N ARG A 124 -20.91 4.58 10.83
CA ARG A 124 -20.86 3.52 9.81
C ARG A 124 -22.11 3.46 8.93
N GLU A 125 -23.22 3.98 9.43
CA GLU A 125 -24.53 3.93 8.79
C GLU A 125 -24.63 4.87 7.59
N ASP A 126 -23.72 5.85 7.49
CA ASP A 126 -23.65 6.86 6.42
C ASP A 126 -22.71 6.45 5.27
N LEU A 127 -22.26 5.18 5.24
CA LEU A 127 -21.38 4.59 4.22
C LEU A 127 -22.10 3.47 3.46
#